data_AF-A0A562RP53-F1
#
_entry.id   AF-A0A562RP53-F1
#
_cell.length_a   1.000
_cell.length_b   1.000
_cell.length_c   1.000
_cell.angle_alpha   90.00
_cell.angle_beta   90.00
_cell.angle_gamma   90.00
#
_symmetry.space_group_name_H-M   'P 1'
#
loop_
_entity.id
_entity.type
_entity.pdbx_description
1 polymer ?
#
loop_
_entity_poly.entity_id
_entity_poly.type
_entity_poly.pdbx_seq_one_letter_code
_entity_poly.pdbx_strand_id
1 'polypeptide(L)'
;MNETQHPLLSVDVSDGSHHRFYSLDEIGNWLSHERAELSWFFEGAPQAGGAISDLRNNYQNNFNHLDQTLSKWRNEPESTQRMQQFYNAFTSAYSSSTTVRSDHPFARIAADISKNAGPAAAAAAFGTLLGIGCTLNFETAKGIIAAVLKQSGIDPQSPNIVSKAIEDLSSSAAADRVRTNAEWDGIAQRAENLLRTTDESFKNQTEKAENDTAEAIGRLQDSVAESIQSIHTTEATYKEQMKLRAPVEYWQEKGRRHADALQKSRRNLIWFAAVGSAALVGSLYVLTTIALDASSKSAADTVIFLKFAAIGAVVTTILFWAGRVLLRIYMSDRHLLSDAEERVAMVMTYLALTNDGKVEASDRALVLAPLFRTASDGIVKDDGPDASLTGVVAKILDLKPGR
;
A
#
# COMPACT_ATOMS: atom_id res chain seq x y z
N MET A 1 89.75 -49.57 -55.22
CA MET A 1 88.34 -49.99 -55.29
C MET A 1 87.93 -50.38 -53.89
N ASN A 2 87.14 -49.54 -53.22
CA ASN A 2 86.40 -49.93 -52.01
C ASN A 2 84.93 -49.64 -52.33
N GLU A 3 84.11 -50.68 -52.27
CA GLU A 3 82.70 -50.69 -52.63
C GLU A 3 81.95 -49.59 -51.88
N THR A 4 81.14 -48.82 -52.61
CA THR A 4 80.15 -47.90 -52.04
C THR A 4 79.13 -48.71 -51.25
N GLN A 5 79.30 -48.81 -49.92
CA GLN A 5 78.29 -49.37 -49.04
C GLN A 5 76.99 -48.58 -49.19
N HIS A 6 75.96 -49.23 -49.73
CA HIS A 6 74.63 -48.66 -49.80
C HIS A 6 74.03 -48.58 -48.39
N PRO A 7 73.49 -47.41 -47.97
CA PRO A 7 72.87 -47.29 -46.65
C PRO A 7 71.67 -48.23 -46.56
N LEU A 8 71.53 -48.89 -45.42
CA LEU A 8 70.40 -49.77 -45.10
C LEU A 8 69.08 -48.97 -45.02
N LEU A 9 69.16 -47.73 -44.55
CA LEU A 9 68.05 -46.80 -44.48
C LEU A 9 68.55 -45.37 -44.61
N SER A 10 67.91 -44.58 -45.46
CA SER A 10 68.11 -43.12 -45.52
C SER A 10 66.79 -42.43 -45.23
N VAL A 11 66.74 -41.57 -44.21
CA VAL A 11 65.53 -40.84 -43.82
C VAL A 11 65.76 -39.33 -43.85
N ASP A 12 64.77 -38.62 -44.38
CA ASP A 12 64.72 -37.17 -44.44
C ASP A 12 63.87 -36.66 -43.28
N VAL A 13 64.44 -35.73 -42.50
CA VAL A 13 63.76 -35.12 -41.36
C VAL A 13 63.18 -33.76 -41.77
N SER A 14 62.12 -33.31 -41.10
CA SER A 14 61.42 -32.06 -41.38
C SER A 14 62.28 -30.79 -41.27
N ASP A 15 63.45 -30.87 -40.61
CA ASP A 15 64.46 -29.81 -40.50
C ASP A 15 65.43 -29.76 -41.70
N GLY A 16 65.26 -30.65 -42.69
CA GLY A 16 66.12 -30.75 -43.88
C GLY A 16 67.40 -31.56 -43.69
N SER A 17 67.57 -32.22 -42.54
CA SER A 17 68.70 -33.14 -42.30
C SER A 17 68.46 -34.53 -42.89
N HIS A 18 69.52 -35.13 -43.45
CA HIS A 18 69.52 -36.48 -44.02
C HIS A 18 70.28 -37.43 -43.11
N HIS A 19 69.61 -38.46 -42.60
CA HIS A 19 70.27 -39.49 -41.79
C HIS A 19 70.36 -40.81 -42.53
N ARG A 20 71.56 -41.37 -42.54
CA ARG A 20 71.89 -42.62 -43.20
C ARG A 20 72.34 -43.62 -42.15
N PHE A 21 71.63 -44.73 -42.08
CA PHE A 21 71.97 -45.85 -41.23
C PHE A 21 72.51 -46.99 -42.10
N TYR A 22 73.59 -47.62 -41.64
CA TYR A 22 74.30 -48.70 -42.32
C TYR A 22 74.04 -50.07 -41.67
N SER A 23 73.48 -50.10 -40.44
CA SER A 23 73.08 -51.33 -39.76
C SER A 23 71.89 -51.14 -38.80
N LEU A 24 71.20 -52.24 -38.46
CA LEU A 24 70.12 -52.24 -37.46
C LEU A 24 70.61 -51.95 -36.03
N ASP A 25 71.88 -52.24 -35.76
CA ASP A 25 72.52 -51.95 -34.47
C ASP A 25 72.81 -50.46 -34.34
N GLU A 26 73.24 -49.81 -35.42
CA GLU A 26 73.44 -48.37 -35.47
C GLU A 26 72.13 -47.59 -35.22
N ILE A 27 71.01 -48.05 -35.79
CA ILE A 27 69.68 -47.45 -35.53
C ILE A 27 69.32 -47.55 -34.05
N GLY A 28 69.52 -48.71 -33.43
CA GLY A 28 69.20 -48.91 -32.01
C GLY A 28 70.11 -48.08 -31.09
N ASN A 29 71.41 -48.02 -31.40
CA ASN A 29 72.35 -47.19 -30.66
C ASN A 29 71.99 -45.71 -30.78
N TRP A 30 71.62 -45.25 -31.97
CA TRP A 30 71.18 -43.87 -32.20
C TRP A 30 69.92 -43.54 -31.39
N LEU A 31 68.89 -44.39 -31.40
CA LEU A 31 67.66 -44.17 -30.62
C LEU A 31 67.94 -44.07 -29.12
N SER A 32 68.84 -44.92 -28.61
CA SER A 32 69.24 -44.90 -27.20
C SER A 32 70.00 -43.62 -26.83
N HIS A 33 70.88 -43.16 -27.72
CA HIS A 33 71.65 -41.92 -27.53
C HIS A 33 70.73 -40.70 -27.57
N GLU A 34 69.82 -40.63 -28.54
CA GLU A 34 68.87 -39.53 -28.71
C GLU A 34 67.96 -39.38 -27.48
N ARG A 35 67.45 -40.51 -26.95
CA ARG A 35 66.64 -40.52 -25.73
C ARG A 35 67.44 -40.04 -24.51
N ALA A 36 68.73 -40.37 -24.43
CA ALA A 36 69.61 -39.93 -23.33
C ALA A 36 69.90 -38.42 -23.40
N GLU A 37 70.17 -37.89 -24.58
CA GLU A 37 70.40 -36.45 -24.80
C GLU A 37 69.16 -35.59 -24.47
N LEU A 38 67.95 -36.16 -24.59
CA LEU A 38 66.68 -35.50 -24.24
C LEU A 38 66.20 -35.80 -22.81
N SER A 39 67.00 -36.45 -21.96
CA SER A 39 66.66 -36.79 -20.57
C SER A 39 66.14 -35.58 -19.76
N TRP A 40 66.79 -34.42 -19.89
CA TRP A 40 66.39 -33.18 -19.23
C TRP A 40 64.93 -32.77 -19.52
N PHE A 41 64.45 -33.04 -20.73
CA PHE A 41 63.08 -32.73 -21.12
C PHE A 41 62.09 -33.69 -20.46
N PHE A 42 62.41 -34.99 -20.47
CA PHE A 42 61.59 -36.01 -19.85
C PHE A 42 61.49 -35.85 -18.33
N GLU A 43 62.51 -35.29 -17.68
CA GLU A 43 62.51 -35.02 -16.23
C GLU A 43 61.80 -33.71 -15.88
N GLY A 44 61.96 -32.67 -16.71
CA GLY A 44 61.50 -31.32 -16.41
C GLY A 44 60.06 -31.00 -16.83
N ALA A 45 59.56 -31.63 -17.90
CA ALA A 45 58.26 -31.29 -18.48
C ALA A 45 57.05 -31.37 -17.52
N PRO A 46 56.96 -32.32 -16.56
CA PRO A 46 55.85 -32.35 -15.59
C PRO A 46 55.72 -31.07 -14.76
N GLN A 47 56.83 -30.36 -14.55
CA GLN A 47 56.88 -29.14 -13.72
C GLN A 47 56.68 -27.86 -14.56
N ALA A 48 56.72 -27.98 -15.89
CA ALA A 48 56.58 -26.86 -16.84
C ALA A 48 55.15 -26.65 -17.35
N GLY A 49 54.20 -27.52 -16.98
CA GLY A 49 52.78 -27.37 -17.26
C GLY A 49 52.17 -28.51 -18.09
N GLY A 50 50.84 -28.47 -18.26
CA GLY A 50 50.08 -29.50 -18.95
C GLY A 50 50.49 -29.68 -20.42
N ALA A 51 50.55 -28.59 -21.18
CA ALA A 51 50.90 -28.65 -22.61
C ALA A 51 52.32 -29.19 -22.88
N ILE A 52 53.27 -28.89 -22.00
CA ILE A 52 54.65 -29.41 -22.08
C ILE A 52 54.70 -30.88 -21.68
N SER A 53 53.86 -31.31 -20.72
CA SER A 53 53.68 -32.72 -20.37
C SER A 53 53.07 -33.52 -21.51
N ASP A 54 52.13 -32.95 -22.26
CA ASP A 54 51.55 -33.58 -23.46
C ASP A 54 52.60 -33.76 -24.56
N LEU A 55 53.44 -32.75 -24.77
CA LEU A 55 54.58 -32.86 -25.68
C LEU A 55 55.54 -33.98 -25.24
N ARG A 56 55.88 -34.06 -23.96
CA ARG A 56 56.70 -35.15 -23.40
C ARG A 56 56.09 -36.52 -23.72
N ASN A 57 54.79 -36.68 -23.51
CA ASN A 57 54.09 -37.93 -23.79
C ASN A 57 54.17 -38.29 -25.28
N ASN A 58 54.08 -37.29 -26.18
CA ASN A 58 54.26 -37.50 -27.61
C ASN A 58 55.65 -38.04 -27.95
N TYR A 59 56.73 -37.44 -27.43
CA TYR A 59 58.10 -37.94 -27.60
C TYR A 59 58.24 -39.38 -27.09
N GLN A 60 57.72 -39.68 -25.90
CA GLN A 60 57.81 -41.03 -25.32
C GLN A 60 57.06 -42.06 -26.16
N ASN A 61 55.88 -41.72 -26.65
CA ASN A 61 55.09 -42.60 -27.53
C ASN A 61 55.81 -42.86 -28.86
N ASN A 62 56.41 -41.82 -29.46
CA ASN A 62 57.17 -41.96 -30.70
C ASN A 62 58.39 -42.85 -30.52
N PHE A 63 59.21 -42.63 -29.48
CA PHE A 63 60.36 -43.49 -29.21
C PHE A 63 59.95 -44.94 -28.96
N ASN A 64 58.88 -45.18 -28.19
CA ASN A 64 58.37 -46.53 -27.96
C ASN A 64 57.89 -47.20 -29.26
N HIS A 65 57.27 -46.44 -30.18
CA HIS A 65 56.86 -46.96 -31.48
C HIS A 65 58.05 -47.31 -32.37
N LEU A 66 59.11 -46.49 -32.35
CA LEU A 66 60.37 -46.76 -33.06
C LEU A 66 61.07 -47.99 -32.52
N ASP A 67 61.16 -48.14 -31.20
CA ASP A 67 61.76 -49.32 -30.56
C ASP A 67 60.98 -50.61 -30.92
N GLN A 68 59.64 -50.55 -30.94
CA GLN A 68 58.80 -51.69 -31.31
C GLN A 68 58.95 -52.09 -32.79
N THR A 69 58.99 -51.11 -33.70
CA THR A 69 59.15 -51.36 -35.14
C THR A 69 60.56 -51.84 -35.46
N LEU A 70 61.58 -51.29 -34.82
CA LEU A 70 62.97 -51.76 -34.93
C LEU A 70 63.12 -53.19 -34.40
N SER A 71 62.51 -53.51 -33.26
CA SER A 71 62.56 -54.86 -32.70
C SER A 71 61.93 -55.90 -33.62
N LYS A 72 60.79 -55.56 -34.25
CA LYS A 72 60.15 -56.43 -35.26
C LYS A 72 61.01 -56.59 -36.50
N TRP A 73 61.72 -55.55 -36.92
CA TRP A 73 62.64 -55.63 -38.06
C TRP A 73 63.90 -56.45 -37.73
N ARG A 74 64.45 -56.34 -36.51
CA ARG A 74 65.55 -57.20 -36.06
C ARG A 74 65.22 -58.70 -36.07
N ASN A 75 63.95 -59.05 -35.84
CA ASN A 75 63.51 -60.44 -35.88
C ASN A 75 63.31 -60.99 -37.32
N GLU A 76 63.15 -60.11 -38.31
CA GLU A 76 63.01 -60.47 -39.73
C GLU A 76 63.86 -59.51 -40.60
N PRO A 77 65.21 -59.58 -40.56
CA PRO A 77 66.10 -58.56 -41.13
C PRO A 77 65.97 -58.38 -42.65
N GLU A 78 65.70 -59.48 -43.36
CA GLU A 78 65.57 -59.51 -44.83
C GLU A 78 64.20 -59.00 -45.33
N SER A 79 63.27 -58.68 -44.42
CA SER A 79 61.91 -58.25 -44.79
C SER A 79 61.86 -56.76 -45.15
N THR A 80 61.72 -56.46 -46.45
CA THR A 80 61.49 -55.10 -46.96
C THR A 80 60.25 -54.43 -46.35
N GLN A 81 59.23 -55.23 -45.98
CA GLN A 81 58.02 -54.71 -45.34
C GLN A 81 58.29 -54.17 -43.93
N ARG A 82 59.18 -54.81 -43.16
CA ARG A 82 59.56 -54.36 -41.81
C ARG A 82 60.41 -53.10 -41.85
N MET A 83 61.34 -53.04 -42.80
CA MET A 83 62.12 -51.83 -43.08
C MET A 83 61.20 -50.65 -43.39
N GLN A 84 60.22 -50.83 -44.27
CA GLN A 84 59.27 -49.78 -44.63
C GLN A 84 58.37 -49.36 -43.45
N GLN A 85 57.99 -50.29 -42.58
CA GLN A 85 57.24 -49.98 -41.34
C GLN A 85 58.06 -49.09 -40.40
N PHE A 86 59.35 -49.39 -40.23
CA PHE A 86 60.25 -48.55 -39.43
C PHE A 86 60.47 -47.17 -40.09
N TYR A 87 60.69 -47.13 -41.41
CA TYR A 87 60.81 -45.88 -42.17
C TYR A 87 59.58 -44.98 -41.94
N ASN A 88 58.38 -45.52 -42.12
CA ASN A 88 57.14 -44.76 -41.94
C ASN A 88 56.96 -44.29 -40.48
N ALA A 89 57.32 -45.12 -39.50
CA ALA A 89 57.29 -44.75 -38.09
C ALA A 89 58.27 -43.60 -37.78
N PHE A 90 59.48 -43.66 -38.34
CA PHE A 90 60.50 -42.62 -38.19
C PHE A 90 60.06 -41.30 -38.81
N THR A 91 59.58 -41.34 -40.05
CA THR A 91 59.07 -40.15 -40.73
C THR A 91 57.88 -39.55 -39.99
N SER A 92 56.97 -40.38 -39.47
CA SER A 92 55.83 -39.91 -38.68
C SER A 92 56.27 -39.23 -37.38
N ALA A 93 57.25 -39.78 -36.66
CA ALA A 93 57.73 -39.23 -35.39
C ALA A 93 58.27 -37.80 -35.52
N TYR A 94 58.96 -37.51 -36.62
CA TYR A 94 59.58 -36.21 -36.88
C TYR A 94 58.85 -35.36 -37.94
N SER A 95 57.63 -35.75 -38.31
CA SER A 95 56.79 -34.99 -39.25
C SER A 95 56.21 -33.72 -38.63
N SER A 96 56.05 -33.69 -37.31
CA SER A 96 55.52 -32.52 -36.57
C SER A 96 56.61 -31.50 -36.28
N SER A 97 56.28 -30.21 -36.40
CA SER A 97 57.19 -29.10 -36.07
C SER A 97 57.55 -29.00 -34.58
N THR A 98 56.89 -29.78 -33.72
CA THR A 98 57.08 -29.80 -32.27
C THR A 98 58.02 -30.91 -31.78
N THR A 99 58.19 -31.97 -32.59
CA THR A 99 59.10 -33.08 -32.28
C THR A 99 60.40 -32.89 -33.05
N VAL A 100 61.38 -32.30 -32.36
CA VAL A 100 62.71 -32.00 -32.88
C VAL A 100 63.75 -32.92 -32.26
N ARG A 101 64.88 -33.05 -32.95
CA ARG A 101 65.99 -33.88 -32.51
C ARG A 101 66.88 -33.17 -31.50
N SER A 102 67.72 -33.92 -30.79
CA SER A 102 68.67 -33.42 -29.79
C SER A 102 69.68 -32.41 -30.36
N ASP A 103 69.98 -32.51 -31.66
CA ASP A 103 70.88 -31.58 -32.37
C ASP A 103 70.19 -30.30 -32.85
N HIS A 104 68.86 -30.21 -32.76
CA HIS A 104 68.12 -29.02 -33.13
C HIS A 104 68.54 -27.81 -32.26
N PRO A 105 68.64 -26.58 -32.83
CA PRO A 105 69.08 -25.41 -32.07
C PRO A 105 68.30 -25.17 -30.78
N PHE A 106 66.98 -25.37 -30.80
CA PHE A 106 66.13 -25.21 -29.60
C PHE A 106 66.39 -26.27 -28.54
N ALA A 107 66.64 -27.52 -28.94
CA ALA A 107 66.98 -28.60 -28.02
C ALA A 107 68.35 -28.35 -27.37
N ARG A 108 69.34 -27.87 -28.15
CA ARG A 108 70.66 -27.48 -27.62
C ARG A 108 70.59 -26.31 -26.64
N ILE A 109 69.80 -25.29 -26.95
CA ILE A 109 69.59 -24.15 -26.05
C ILE A 109 68.99 -24.61 -24.73
N ALA A 110 67.94 -25.44 -24.78
CA ALA A 110 67.28 -25.96 -23.60
C ALA A 110 68.18 -26.91 -22.79
N ALA A 111 68.94 -27.79 -23.45
CA ALA A 111 69.92 -28.66 -22.80
C ALA A 111 70.99 -27.88 -22.04
N ASP A 112 71.46 -26.76 -22.60
CA ASP A 112 72.42 -25.88 -21.91
C ASP A 112 71.79 -25.14 -20.72
N ILE A 113 70.51 -24.74 -20.83
CA ILE A 113 69.76 -24.18 -19.71
C ILE A 113 69.58 -25.23 -18.61
N SER A 114 69.37 -26.50 -18.95
CA SER A 114 69.21 -27.59 -17.97
C SER A 114 70.42 -27.75 -17.05
N LYS A 115 71.63 -27.65 -17.61
CA LYS A 115 72.89 -27.77 -16.85
C LYS A 115 73.03 -26.72 -15.75
N ASN A 116 72.42 -25.55 -15.93
CA ASN A 116 72.62 -24.38 -15.06
C ASN A 116 71.40 -24.04 -14.19
N ALA A 117 70.19 -24.15 -14.73
CA ALA A 117 68.94 -23.76 -14.09
C ALA A 117 68.02 -24.96 -13.77
N GLY A 118 68.45 -26.18 -14.07
CA GLY A 118 67.72 -27.40 -13.79
C GLY A 118 66.70 -27.79 -14.87
N PRO A 119 66.16 -29.01 -14.78
CA PRO A 119 65.34 -29.61 -15.84
C PRO A 119 63.99 -28.90 -16.03
N ALA A 120 63.37 -28.39 -14.96
CA ALA A 120 62.09 -27.66 -15.05
C ALA A 120 62.22 -26.34 -15.84
N ALA A 121 63.32 -25.61 -15.64
CA ALA A 121 63.64 -24.41 -16.38
C ALA A 121 63.93 -24.73 -17.87
N ALA A 122 64.66 -25.82 -18.13
CA ALA A 122 64.94 -26.27 -19.50
C ALA A 122 63.68 -26.67 -20.27
N ALA A 123 62.75 -27.38 -19.62
CA ALA A 123 61.49 -27.77 -20.25
C ALA A 123 60.61 -26.55 -20.57
N ALA A 124 60.56 -25.55 -19.68
CA ALA A 124 59.85 -24.29 -19.94
C ALA A 124 60.52 -23.45 -21.05
N ALA A 125 61.86 -23.42 -21.07
CA ALA A 125 62.64 -22.80 -22.13
C ALA A 125 62.34 -23.43 -23.50
N PHE A 126 62.37 -24.77 -23.56
CA PHE A 126 62.08 -25.53 -24.77
C PHE A 126 60.65 -25.31 -25.26
N GLY A 127 59.68 -25.35 -24.36
CA GLY A 127 58.28 -25.02 -24.65
C GLY A 127 58.12 -23.63 -25.27
N THR A 128 58.75 -22.63 -24.66
CA THR A 128 58.71 -21.24 -25.15
C THR A 128 59.31 -21.10 -26.55
N LEU A 129 60.45 -21.76 -26.81
CA LEU A 129 61.10 -21.74 -28.14
C LEU A 129 60.26 -22.42 -29.22
N LEU A 130 59.46 -23.43 -28.84
CA LEU A 130 58.50 -24.09 -29.72
C LEU A 130 57.14 -23.36 -29.83
N GLY A 131 56.96 -22.24 -29.11
CA GLY A 131 55.70 -21.50 -29.08
C GLY A 131 54.58 -22.16 -28.26
N ILE A 132 54.93 -23.06 -27.34
CA ILE A 132 54.00 -23.80 -26.47
C ILE A 132 53.93 -23.12 -25.11
N GLY A 133 52.70 -22.87 -24.63
CA GLY A 133 52.45 -22.22 -23.35
C GLY A 133 52.95 -23.06 -22.16
N CYS A 134 53.58 -22.39 -21.19
CA CYS A 134 54.12 -22.99 -19.96
C CYS A 134 53.44 -22.41 -18.73
N THR A 135 53.41 -23.15 -17.61
CA THR A 135 52.95 -22.61 -16.32
C THR A 135 54.00 -21.67 -15.72
N LEU A 136 53.58 -20.50 -15.24
CA LEU A 136 54.49 -19.50 -14.68
C LEU A 136 54.76 -19.77 -13.19
N ASN A 137 55.98 -20.14 -12.86
CA ASN A 137 56.52 -20.23 -11.51
C ASN A 137 57.98 -19.74 -11.51
N PHE A 138 58.63 -19.66 -10.35
CA PHE A 138 59.97 -19.09 -10.26
C PHE A 138 61.02 -19.84 -11.10
N GLU A 139 60.96 -21.18 -11.15
CA GLU A 139 61.92 -22.00 -11.91
C GLU A 139 61.63 -21.97 -13.41
N THR A 140 60.36 -21.98 -13.81
CA THR A 140 59.97 -21.88 -15.24
C THR A 140 60.20 -20.47 -15.77
N ALA A 141 60.04 -19.43 -14.96
CA ALA A 141 60.35 -18.05 -15.33
C ALA A 141 61.83 -17.87 -15.66
N LYS A 142 62.75 -18.47 -14.88
CA LYS A 142 64.20 -18.48 -15.21
C LYS A 142 64.45 -19.09 -16.58
N GLY A 143 63.79 -20.21 -16.88
CA GLY A 143 63.87 -20.89 -18.17
C GLY A 143 63.34 -20.06 -19.34
N ILE A 144 62.15 -19.47 -19.19
CA ILE A 144 61.52 -18.60 -20.18
C ILE A 144 62.41 -17.40 -20.48
N ILE A 145 62.91 -16.72 -19.45
CA ILE A 145 63.78 -15.56 -19.58
C ILE A 145 65.11 -15.95 -20.26
N ALA A 146 65.74 -17.04 -19.84
CA ALA A 146 66.99 -17.53 -20.44
C ALA A 146 66.83 -17.89 -21.93
N ALA A 147 65.69 -18.47 -22.31
CA ALA A 147 65.38 -18.79 -23.71
C ALA A 147 65.26 -17.54 -24.58
N VAL A 148 64.48 -16.54 -24.11
CA VAL A 148 64.28 -15.27 -24.83
C VAL A 148 65.58 -14.48 -24.98
N LEU A 149 66.42 -14.48 -23.93
CA LEU A 149 67.73 -13.83 -23.97
C LEU A 149 68.66 -14.48 -24.99
N LYS A 150 68.74 -15.82 -25.01
CA LYS A 150 69.55 -16.54 -26.02
C LYS A 150 69.04 -16.33 -27.44
N GLN A 151 67.73 -16.30 -27.65
CA GLN A 151 67.15 -16.01 -28.97
C GLN A 151 67.51 -14.61 -29.44
N SER A 152 67.70 -13.66 -28.52
CA SER A 152 68.10 -12.28 -28.79
C SER A 152 69.63 -12.10 -28.89
N GLY A 153 70.42 -13.17 -28.81
CA GLY A 153 71.88 -13.13 -28.87
C GLY A 153 72.55 -12.64 -27.57
N ILE A 154 71.81 -12.57 -26.47
CA ILE A 154 72.30 -12.13 -25.16
C ILE A 154 72.64 -13.36 -24.32
N ASP A 155 73.86 -13.42 -23.79
CA ASP A 155 74.26 -14.50 -22.89
C ASP A 155 73.48 -14.43 -21.57
N PRO A 156 72.66 -15.44 -21.23
CA PRO A 156 71.93 -15.50 -19.96
C PRO A 156 72.84 -15.52 -18.73
N GLN A 157 74.13 -15.78 -18.92
CA GLN A 157 75.15 -15.81 -17.86
C GLN A 157 75.69 -14.42 -17.48
N SER A 158 75.22 -13.33 -18.11
CA SER A 158 75.60 -11.97 -17.68
C SER A 158 75.05 -11.69 -16.27
N PRO A 159 75.87 -11.73 -15.20
CA PRO A 159 75.38 -11.84 -13.83
C PRO A 159 74.57 -10.62 -13.38
N ASN A 160 74.80 -9.47 -14.01
CA ASN A 160 74.25 -8.18 -13.59
C ASN A 160 72.94 -7.79 -14.28
N ILE A 161 72.61 -8.33 -15.45
CA ILE A 161 71.42 -7.89 -16.21
C ILE A 161 70.19 -8.70 -15.83
N VAL A 162 70.34 -10.03 -15.78
CA VAL A 162 69.23 -10.95 -15.48
C VAL A 162 68.84 -10.88 -14.01
N SER A 163 69.83 -10.91 -13.11
CA SER A 163 69.59 -10.80 -11.66
C SER A 163 68.91 -9.48 -11.32
N LYS A 164 69.36 -8.37 -11.93
CA LYS A 164 68.76 -7.05 -11.71
C LYS A 164 67.33 -6.95 -12.26
N ALA A 165 67.07 -7.49 -13.46
CA ALA A 165 65.71 -7.50 -14.01
C ALA A 165 64.75 -8.36 -13.17
N ILE A 166 65.22 -9.49 -12.64
CA ILE A 166 64.44 -10.35 -11.73
C ILE A 166 64.20 -9.65 -10.39
N GLU A 167 65.22 -8.98 -9.84
CA GLU A 167 65.13 -8.23 -8.60
C GLU A 167 64.15 -7.05 -8.74
N ASP A 168 64.28 -6.26 -9.82
CA ASP A 168 63.38 -5.15 -10.14
C ASP A 168 61.93 -5.64 -10.29
N LEU A 169 61.68 -6.73 -11.03
CA LEU A 169 60.34 -7.31 -11.20
C LEU A 169 59.77 -7.87 -9.88
N SER A 170 60.61 -8.52 -9.06
CA SER A 170 60.17 -9.05 -7.76
C SER A 170 59.81 -7.92 -6.79
N SER A 171 60.57 -6.82 -6.82
CA SER A 171 60.33 -5.64 -6.00
C SER A 171 59.07 -4.89 -6.42
N SER A 172 58.83 -4.75 -7.73
CA SER A 172 57.61 -4.13 -8.26
C SER A 172 56.39 -4.99 -7.94
N ALA A 173 56.48 -6.31 -8.10
CA ALA A 173 55.39 -7.23 -7.74
C ALA A 173 55.10 -7.21 -6.23
N ALA A 174 56.11 -7.08 -5.38
CA ALA A 174 55.92 -6.93 -3.94
C ALA A 174 55.25 -5.59 -3.60
N ALA A 175 55.68 -4.49 -4.22
CA ALA A 175 55.09 -3.16 -4.04
C ALA A 175 53.61 -3.13 -4.49
N ASP A 176 53.30 -3.72 -5.64
CA ASP A 176 51.94 -3.80 -6.16
C ASP A 176 51.04 -4.64 -5.24
N ARG A 177 51.53 -5.75 -4.69
CA ARG A 177 50.78 -6.54 -3.70
C ARG A 177 50.44 -5.74 -2.45
N VAL A 178 51.39 -4.98 -1.91
CA VAL A 178 51.17 -4.13 -0.73
C VAL A 178 50.12 -3.06 -1.05
N ARG A 179 50.22 -2.42 -2.22
CA ARG A 179 49.24 -1.42 -2.67
C ARG A 179 47.85 -2.01 -2.82
N THR A 180 47.73 -3.14 -3.51
CA THR A 180 46.45 -3.82 -3.70
C THR A 180 45.85 -4.24 -2.37
N ASN A 181 46.64 -4.79 -1.43
CA ASN A 181 46.16 -5.12 -0.08
C ASN A 181 45.66 -3.88 0.68
N ALA A 182 46.39 -2.76 0.63
CA ALA A 182 45.96 -1.52 1.25
C ALA A 182 44.66 -0.97 0.63
N GLU A 183 44.49 -1.09 -0.69
CA GLU A 183 43.25 -0.75 -1.38
C GLU A 183 42.08 -1.64 -0.92
N TRP A 184 42.30 -2.95 -0.79
CA TRP A 184 41.30 -3.91 -0.28
C TRP A 184 40.91 -3.63 1.17
N ASP A 185 41.87 -3.34 2.05
CA ASP A 185 41.61 -2.99 3.45
C ASP A 185 40.77 -1.71 3.53
N GLY A 186 41.08 -0.70 2.70
CA GLY A 186 40.30 0.53 2.61
C GLY A 186 38.89 0.33 2.05
N ILE A 187 38.67 -0.68 1.20
CA ILE A 187 37.33 -1.07 0.75
C ILE A 187 36.58 -1.80 1.87
N ALA A 188 37.22 -2.72 2.57
CA ALA A 188 36.64 -3.48 3.67
C ALA A 188 36.16 -2.55 4.80
N GLN A 189 36.99 -1.59 5.22
CA GLN A 189 36.61 -0.60 6.23
C GLN A 189 35.45 0.30 5.79
N ARG A 190 35.39 0.69 4.51
CA ARG A 190 34.24 1.46 3.98
C ARG A 190 32.97 0.64 3.98
N ALA A 191 33.04 -0.62 3.59
CA ALA A 191 31.91 -1.53 3.62
C ALA A 191 31.39 -1.73 5.06
N GLU A 192 32.28 -1.95 6.02
CA GLU A 192 31.92 -2.10 7.44
C GLU A 192 31.27 -0.83 8.00
N ASN A 193 31.85 0.34 7.71
CA ASN A 193 31.27 1.62 8.13
C ASN A 193 29.88 1.85 7.51
N LEU A 194 29.71 1.57 6.22
CA LEU A 194 28.40 1.68 5.55
C LEU A 194 27.37 0.73 6.17
N LEU A 195 27.75 -0.52 6.45
CA LEU A 195 26.88 -1.49 7.10
C LEU A 195 26.46 -1.01 8.50
N ARG A 196 27.41 -0.52 9.31
CA ARG A 196 27.13 0.03 10.65
C ARG A 196 26.20 1.24 10.58
N THR A 197 26.48 2.20 9.70
CA THR A 197 25.62 3.39 9.57
C THR A 197 24.23 3.05 9.04
N THR A 198 24.14 2.05 8.15
CA THR A 198 22.86 1.59 7.62
C THR A 198 22.05 0.91 8.72
N ASP A 199 22.66 0.03 9.52
CA ASP A 199 22.02 -0.63 10.66
C ASP A 199 21.52 0.37 11.71
N GLU A 200 22.36 1.35 12.10
CA GLU A 200 21.97 2.42 13.03
C GLU A 200 20.83 3.27 12.47
N SER A 201 20.88 3.64 11.19
CA SER A 201 19.82 4.42 10.54
C SER A 201 18.51 3.63 10.44
N PHE A 202 18.58 2.34 10.20
CA PHE A 202 17.42 1.46 10.11
C PHE A 202 16.77 1.30 11.49
N LYS A 203 17.56 1.00 12.53
CA LYS A 203 17.07 0.94 13.92
C LYS A 203 16.38 2.23 14.34
N ASN A 204 17.01 3.39 14.12
CA ASN A 204 16.42 4.69 14.46
C ASN A 204 15.14 4.97 13.67
N GLN A 205 15.07 4.59 12.39
CA GLN A 205 13.86 4.74 11.58
C GLN A 205 12.74 3.82 12.05
N THR A 206 13.05 2.56 12.40
CA THR A 206 12.07 1.60 12.92
C THR A 206 11.52 2.05 14.27
N GLU A 207 12.38 2.42 15.23
CA GLU A 207 11.93 2.94 16.54
C GLU A 207 11.08 4.20 16.37
N LYS A 208 11.48 5.12 15.48
CA LYS A 208 10.69 6.31 15.19
C LYS A 208 9.34 5.96 14.57
N ALA A 209 9.32 5.07 13.58
CA ALA A 209 8.09 4.63 12.95
C ALA A 209 7.14 3.93 13.93
N GLU A 210 7.66 3.10 14.83
CA GLU A 210 6.89 2.44 15.88
C GLU A 210 6.27 3.48 16.84
N ASN A 211 7.07 4.44 17.33
CA ASN A 211 6.59 5.49 18.22
C ASN A 211 5.57 6.41 17.54
N ASP A 212 5.85 6.87 16.31
CA ASP A 212 4.95 7.73 15.54
C ASP A 212 3.62 7.00 15.25
N THR A 213 3.68 5.70 14.95
CA THR A 213 2.48 4.86 14.72
C THR A 213 1.68 4.67 16.00
N ALA A 214 2.33 4.38 17.13
CA ALA A 214 1.68 4.25 18.43
C ALA A 214 0.98 5.55 18.86
N GLU A 215 1.65 6.69 18.69
CA GLU A 215 1.07 8.00 18.98
C GLU A 215 -0.11 8.33 18.06
N ALA A 216 0.00 8.04 16.75
CA ALA A 216 -1.10 8.24 15.81
C ALA A 216 -2.32 7.38 16.15
N ILE A 217 -2.12 6.11 16.50
CA ILE A 217 -3.21 5.21 16.92
C ILE A 217 -3.85 5.72 18.22
N GLY A 218 -3.06 6.15 19.20
CA GLY A 218 -3.58 6.75 20.44
C GLY A 218 -4.46 7.97 20.16
N ARG A 219 -3.97 8.93 19.36
CA ARG A 219 -4.73 10.13 18.97
C ARG A 219 -6.01 9.79 18.21
N LEU A 220 -5.97 8.80 17.32
CA LEU A 220 -7.17 8.34 16.61
C LEU A 220 -8.20 7.73 17.56
N GLN A 221 -7.74 6.90 18.50
CA GLN A 221 -8.62 6.26 19.48
C GLN A 221 -9.30 7.31 20.38
N ASP A 222 -8.55 8.30 20.86
CA ASP A 222 -9.08 9.39 21.67
C ASP A 222 -10.08 10.24 20.88
N SER A 223 -9.75 10.60 19.63
CA SER A 223 -10.62 11.39 18.75
C SER A 223 -11.92 10.64 18.40
N VAL A 224 -11.85 9.33 18.17
CA VAL A 224 -13.03 8.50 17.91
C VAL A 224 -13.90 8.42 19.17
N ALA A 225 -13.30 8.22 20.35
CA ALA A 225 -14.03 8.18 21.62
C ALA A 225 -14.75 9.52 21.89
N GLU A 226 -14.04 10.64 21.70
CA GLU A 226 -14.63 11.98 21.83
C GLU A 226 -15.77 12.21 20.82
N SER A 227 -15.58 11.80 19.56
CA SER A 227 -16.60 11.93 18.52
C SER A 227 -17.85 11.12 18.84
N ILE A 228 -17.70 9.87 19.28
CA ILE A 228 -18.83 9.01 19.71
C ILE A 228 -19.57 9.66 20.89
N GLN A 229 -18.85 10.17 21.89
CA GLN A 229 -19.45 10.84 23.04
C GLN A 229 -20.21 12.10 22.61
N SER A 230 -19.66 12.88 21.68
CA SER A 230 -20.32 14.08 21.14
C SER A 230 -21.60 13.75 20.37
N ILE A 231 -21.62 12.66 19.59
CA ILE A 231 -22.80 12.17 18.88
C ILE A 231 -23.88 11.75 19.87
N HIS A 232 -23.55 10.95 20.89
CA HIS A 232 -24.52 10.55 21.91
C HIS A 232 -25.11 11.74 22.66
N THR A 233 -24.27 12.72 23.02
CA THR A 233 -24.71 13.95 23.69
C THR A 233 -25.65 14.78 22.80
N THR A 234 -25.31 14.91 21.51
CA THR A 234 -26.14 15.62 20.53
C THR A 234 -27.45 14.90 20.27
N GLU A 235 -27.44 13.57 20.15
CA GLU A 235 -28.64 12.76 19.94
C GLU A 235 -29.59 12.86 21.15
N ALA A 236 -29.06 12.78 22.37
CA ALA A 236 -29.84 12.95 23.60
C ALA A 236 -30.50 14.34 23.65
N THR A 237 -29.71 15.40 23.39
CA THR A 237 -30.18 16.79 23.34
C THR A 237 -31.27 16.97 22.28
N TYR A 238 -31.08 16.41 21.08
CA TYR A 238 -32.04 16.49 19.98
C TYR A 238 -33.34 15.75 20.29
N LYS A 239 -33.27 14.52 20.83
CA LYS A 239 -34.45 13.75 21.27
C LYS A 239 -35.23 14.46 22.37
N GLU A 240 -34.55 15.15 23.27
CA GLU A 240 -35.16 15.96 24.31
C GLU A 240 -35.87 17.19 23.71
N GLN A 241 -35.20 17.96 22.85
CA GLN A 241 -35.80 19.12 22.17
C GLN A 241 -37.02 18.73 21.30
N MET A 242 -36.97 17.60 20.58
CA MET A 242 -38.07 17.12 19.75
C MET A 242 -39.32 16.70 20.55
N LYS A 243 -39.15 16.09 21.73
CA LYS A 243 -40.28 15.77 22.62
C LYS A 243 -41.03 17.01 23.11
N LEU A 244 -40.36 18.16 23.14
CA LEU A 244 -40.85 19.40 23.77
C LEU A 244 -41.46 20.38 22.75
N ARG A 245 -41.08 20.28 21.48
CA ARG A 245 -41.59 21.15 20.40
C ARG A 245 -43.01 20.79 19.94
N ALA A 246 -43.33 19.50 19.84
CA ALA A 246 -44.63 19.06 19.32
C ALA A 246 -45.84 19.53 20.16
N PRO A 247 -45.82 19.51 21.51
CA PRO A 247 -46.93 20.02 22.32
C PRO A 247 -47.11 21.54 22.20
N VAL A 248 -46.01 22.30 22.12
CA VAL A 248 -46.04 23.76 21.94
C VAL A 248 -46.70 24.11 20.61
N GLU A 249 -46.25 23.48 19.52
CA GLU A 249 -46.79 23.73 18.17
C GLU A 249 -48.29 23.39 18.11
N TYR A 250 -48.71 22.30 18.74
CA TYR A 250 -50.13 21.92 18.81
C TYR A 250 -50.99 23.01 19.50
N TRP A 251 -50.58 23.47 20.69
CA TRP A 251 -51.37 24.45 21.45
C TRP A 251 -51.32 25.85 20.83
N GLN A 252 -50.21 26.22 20.19
CA GLN A 252 -50.11 27.45 19.41
C GLN A 252 -51.06 27.44 18.20
N GLU A 253 -51.08 26.36 17.42
CA GLU A 253 -52.01 26.24 16.29
C GLU A 253 -53.47 26.20 16.75
N LYS A 254 -53.76 25.52 17.87
CA LYS A 254 -55.10 25.51 18.47
C LYS A 254 -55.51 26.90 18.96
N GLY A 255 -54.61 27.64 19.61
CA GLY A 255 -54.81 29.03 20.00
C GLY A 255 -55.11 29.91 18.79
N ARG A 256 -54.33 29.77 17.70
CA ARG A 256 -54.57 30.51 16.45
C ARG A 256 -55.97 30.27 15.89
N ARG A 257 -56.44 29.01 15.89
CA ARG A 257 -57.81 28.67 15.46
C ARG A 257 -58.88 29.33 16.34
N HIS A 258 -58.67 29.38 17.66
CA HIS A 258 -59.59 30.07 18.57
C HIS A 258 -59.52 31.59 18.45
N ALA A 259 -58.35 32.18 18.12
CA ALA A 259 -58.24 33.60 17.80
C ALA A 259 -59.01 33.97 16.53
N ASP A 260 -58.92 33.14 15.48
CA ASP A 260 -59.70 33.30 14.25
C ASP A 260 -61.22 33.16 14.53
N ALA A 261 -61.61 32.20 15.38
CA ALA A 261 -63.00 32.01 15.81
C ALA A 261 -63.51 33.22 16.62
N LEU A 262 -62.70 33.72 17.55
CA LEU A 262 -62.98 34.92 18.34
C LEU A 262 -63.19 36.16 17.47
N GLN A 263 -62.37 36.33 16.43
CA GLN A 263 -62.55 37.42 15.48
C GLN A 263 -63.86 37.30 14.71
N LYS A 264 -64.24 36.08 14.32
CA LYS A 264 -65.55 35.82 13.67
C LYS A 264 -66.72 36.06 14.62
N SER A 265 -66.68 35.55 15.85
CA SER A 265 -67.75 35.74 16.84
C SER A 265 -67.86 37.19 17.27
N ARG A 266 -66.75 37.91 17.44
CA ARG A 266 -66.74 39.38 17.66
C ARG A 266 -67.40 40.13 16.52
N ARG A 267 -67.05 39.82 15.27
CA ARG A 267 -67.66 40.46 14.10
C ARG A 267 -69.16 40.18 14.04
N ASN A 268 -69.57 38.94 14.28
CA ASN A 268 -70.98 38.56 14.30
C ASN A 268 -71.75 39.28 15.42
N LEU A 269 -71.16 39.41 16.61
CA LEU A 269 -71.75 40.14 17.74
C LEU A 269 -71.91 41.63 17.43
N ILE A 270 -70.87 42.28 16.89
CA ILE A 270 -70.93 43.70 16.50
C ILE A 270 -71.97 43.91 15.39
N TRP A 271 -71.99 43.04 14.38
CA TRP A 271 -72.94 43.12 13.28
C TRP A 271 -74.38 42.90 13.75
N PHE A 272 -74.61 41.90 14.62
CA PHE A 272 -75.91 41.66 15.24
C PHE A 272 -76.34 42.84 16.13
N ALA A 273 -75.44 43.43 16.91
CA ALA A 273 -75.75 44.61 17.72
C ALA A 273 -76.12 45.81 16.83
N ALA A 274 -75.35 46.11 15.78
CA ALA A 274 -75.62 47.24 14.91
C ALA A 274 -76.91 47.05 14.07
N VAL A 275 -77.02 45.95 13.34
CA VAL A 275 -78.15 45.66 12.44
C VAL A 275 -79.38 45.26 13.23
N GLY A 276 -79.23 44.44 14.28
CA GLY A 276 -80.33 44.00 15.13
C GLY A 276 -80.96 45.13 15.92
N SER A 277 -80.16 46.07 16.47
CA SER A 277 -80.72 47.26 17.11
C SER A 277 -81.43 48.18 16.12
N ALA A 278 -80.85 48.41 14.93
CA ALA A 278 -81.51 49.19 13.88
C ALA A 278 -82.84 48.55 13.42
N ALA A 279 -82.84 47.23 13.21
CA ALA A 279 -84.03 46.46 12.83
C ALA A 279 -85.10 46.45 13.92
N LEU A 280 -84.69 46.36 15.20
CA LEU A 280 -85.59 46.45 16.35
C LEU A 280 -86.26 47.83 16.41
N VAL A 281 -85.49 48.92 16.35
CA VAL A 281 -86.03 50.27 16.35
C VAL A 281 -86.98 50.49 15.16
N GLY A 282 -86.60 50.04 13.96
CA GLY A 282 -87.44 50.12 12.77
C GLY A 282 -88.74 49.32 12.93
N SER A 283 -88.66 48.10 13.46
CA SER A 283 -89.82 47.22 13.68
C SER A 283 -90.77 47.79 14.73
N LEU A 284 -90.25 48.34 15.84
CA LEU A 284 -91.07 49.01 16.85
C LEU A 284 -91.73 50.29 16.31
N TYR A 285 -91.01 51.05 15.47
CA TYR A 285 -91.58 52.22 14.79
C TYR A 285 -92.75 51.82 13.87
N VAL A 286 -92.57 50.81 13.02
CA VAL A 286 -93.62 50.30 12.12
C VAL A 286 -94.80 49.71 12.91
N LEU A 287 -94.54 48.94 13.97
CA LEU A 287 -95.60 48.42 14.83
C LEU A 287 -96.41 49.56 15.48
N THR A 288 -95.74 50.64 15.89
CA THR A 288 -96.39 51.81 16.48
C THR A 288 -97.25 52.57 15.46
N THR A 289 -96.76 52.75 14.22
CA THR A 289 -97.55 53.43 13.17
C THR A 289 -98.77 52.61 12.75
N ILE A 290 -98.64 51.28 12.64
CA ILE A 290 -99.76 50.38 12.38
C ILE A 290 -100.76 50.39 13.53
N ALA A 291 -100.29 50.39 14.79
CA ALA A 291 -101.15 50.47 15.96
C ALA A 291 -101.96 51.78 15.99
N LEU A 292 -101.32 52.92 15.67
CA LEU A 292 -101.96 54.23 15.59
C LEU A 292 -103.04 54.28 14.49
N ASP A 293 -102.74 53.79 13.28
CA ASP A 293 -103.72 53.73 12.18
C ASP A 293 -104.90 52.79 12.52
N ALA A 294 -104.63 51.62 13.09
CA ALA A 294 -105.67 50.67 13.48
C ALA A 294 -106.57 51.18 14.63
N SER A 295 -106.00 51.89 15.60
CA SER A 295 -106.72 52.56 16.69
C SER A 295 -107.64 53.65 16.16
N SER A 296 -107.17 54.50 15.24
CA SER A 296 -107.98 55.59 14.66
C SER A 296 -109.28 55.13 13.96
N LYS A 297 -109.41 53.84 13.64
CA LYS A 297 -110.54 53.23 12.92
C LYS A 297 -111.48 52.40 13.81
N SER A 298 -111.25 52.30 15.12
CA SER A 298 -111.98 51.40 16.02
C SER A 298 -112.24 52.01 17.41
N ALA A 299 -113.40 51.78 18.01
CA ALA A 299 -113.73 52.28 19.35
C ALA A 299 -113.00 51.55 20.51
N ALA A 300 -112.20 50.52 20.21
CA ALA A 300 -111.50 49.68 21.18
C ALA A 300 -109.98 49.95 21.21
N ASP A 301 -109.60 51.22 21.37
CA ASP A 301 -108.21 51.71 21.28
C ASP A 301 -107.23 50.95 22.19
N THR A 302 -107.57 50.76 23.47
CA THR A 302 -106.68 50.15 24.46
C THR A 302 -106.29 48.70 24.13
N VAL A 303 -107.23 47.92 23.58
CA VAL A 303 -106.99 46.51 23.24
C VAL A 303 -106.03 46.38 22.04
N ILE A 304 -106.10 47.31 21.10
CA ILE A 304 -105.23 47.33 19.92
C ILE A 304 -103.79 47.65 20.33
N PHE A 305 -103.57 48.70 21.14
CA PHE A 305 -102.24 49.02 21.66
C PHE A 305 -101.64 47.87 22.47
N LEU A 306 -102.44 47.20 23.31
CA LEU A 306 -101.96 46.07 24.11
C LEU A 306 -101.48 44.89 23.24
N LYS A 307 -102.18 44.58 22.14
CA LYS A 307 -101.76 43.51 21.21
C LYS A 307 -100.44 43.83 20.52
N PHE A 308 -100.27 45.05 20.00
CA PHE A 308 -99.02 45.45 19.34
C PHE A 308 -97.86 45.61 20.33
N ALA A 309 -98.12 46.09 21.55
CA ALA A 309 -97.15 46.13 22.63
C ALA A 309 -96.69 44.71 23.03
N ALA A 310 -97.62 43.75 23.11
CA ALA A 310 -97.30 42.35 23.39
C ALA A 310 -96.41 41.74 22.27
N ILE A 311 -96.71 42.01 21.00
CA ILE A 311 -95.87 41.58 19.87
C ILE A 311 -94.47 42.21 19.95
N GLY A 312 -94.39 43.52 20.21
CA GLY A 312 -93.12 44.23 20.39
C GLY A 312 -92.28 43.67 21.54
N ALA A 313 -92.92 43.32 22.66
CA ALA A 313 -92.26 42.69 23.81
C ALA A 313 -91.69 41.30 23.46
N VAL A 314 -92.43 40.47 22.73
CA VAL A 314 -91.96 39.16 22.26
C VAL A 314 -90.76 39.31 21.32
N VAL A 315 -90.84 40.20 20.33
CA VAL A 315 -89.74 40.45 19.37
C VAL A 315 -88.47 40.93 20.10
N THR A 316 -88.63 41.88 21.04
CA THR A 316 -87.51 42.40 21.84
C THR A 316 -86.87 41.29 22.68
N THR A 317 -87.69 40.43 23.29
CA THR A 317 -87.22 39.30 24.11
C THR A 317 -86.42 38.30 23.29
N ILE A 318 -86.88 37.95 22.08
CA ILE A 318 -86.17 37.03 21.17
C ILE A 318 -84.82 37.62 20.75
N LEU A 319 -84.76 38.92 20.40
CA LEU A 319 -83.50 39.57 20.02
C LEU A 319 -82.52 39.65 21.19
N PHE A 320 -83.01 39.94 22.40
CA PHE A 320 -82.17 39.92 23.59
C PHE A 320 -81.61 38.52 23.87
N TRP A 321 -82.44 37.48 23.75
CA TRP A 321 -82.00 36.10 23.91
C TRP A 321 -80.95 35.69 22.86
N ALA A 322 -81.16 36.05 21.59
CA ALA A 322 -80.17 35.83 20.53
C ALA A 322 -78.84 36.57 20.81
N GLY A 323 -78.91 37.81 21.30
CA GLY A 323 -77.73 38.57 21.74
C GLY A 323 -76.98 37.88 22.88
N ARG A 324 -77.70 37.33 23.87
CA ARG A 324 -77.11 36.56 24.98
C ARG A 324 -76.36 35.33 24.46
N VAL A 325 -76.93 34.59 23.51
CA VAL A 325 -76.27 33.41 22.90
C VAL A 325 -74.99 33.82 22.17
N LEU A 326 -75.02 34.88 21.37
CA LEU A 326 -73.83 35.38 20.66
C LEU A 326 -72.73 35.85 21.61
N LEU A 327 -73.10 36.52 22.71
CA LEU A 327 -72.15 36.94 23.75
C LEU A 327 -71.51 35.72 24.43
N ARG A 328 -72.28 34.66 24.72
CA ARG A 328 -71.75 33.42 25.28
C ARG A 328 -70.76 32.73 24.35
N ILE A 329 -71.06 32.66 23.05
CA ILE A 329 -70.14 32.12 22.04
C ILE A 329 -68.83 32.92 22.02
N TYR A 330 -68.92 34.26 22.01
CA TYR A 330 -67.74 35.13 22.08
C TYR A 330 -66.91 34.90 23.34
N MET A 331 -67.54 34.82 24.52
CA MET A 331 -66.83 34.56 25.78
C MET A 331 -66.18 33.17 25.78
N SER A 332 -66.84 32.17 25.21
CA SER A 332 -66.29 30.82 25.08
C SER A 332 -65.04 30.79 24.19
N ASP A 333 -65.08 31.42 23.02
CA ASP A 333 -63.90 31.52 22.15
C ASP A 333 -62.74 32.23 22.84
N ARG A 334 -63.03 33.29 23.63
CA ARG A 334 -62.01 34.03 24.38
C ARG A 334 -61.38 33.18 25.48
N HIS A 335 -62.18 32.40 26.20
CA HIS A 335 -61.71 31.49 27.24
C HIS A 335 -60.85 30.37 26.65
N LEU A 336 -61.27 29.77 25.53
CA LEU A 336 -60.51 28.71 24.86
C LEU A 336 -59.17 29.21 24.31
N LEU A 337 -59.12 30.47 23.85
CA LEU A 337 -57.86 31.12 23.49
C LEU A 337 -56.95 31.29 24.72
N SER A 338 -57.47 31.84 25.82
CA SER A 338 -56.70 32.02 27.06
C SER A 338 -56.15 30.68 27.59
N ASP A 339 -56.97 29.63 27.59
CA ASP A 339 -56.56 28.28 28.01
C ASP A 339 -55.44 27.73 27.12
N ALA A 340 -55.47 27.98 25.80
CA ALA A 340 -54.38 27.60 24.91
C ALA A 340 -53.09 28.40 25.19
N GLU A 341 -53.19 29.72 25.41
CA GLU A 341 -52.05 30.59 25.75
C GLU A 341 -51.41 30.19 27.09
N GLU A 342 -52.22 29.91 28.11
CA GLU A 342 -51.77 29.44 29.43
C GLU A 342 -51.06 28.09 29.33
N ARG A 343 -51.57 27.15 28.53
CA ARG A 343 -50.90 25.86 28.30
C ARG A 343 -49.57 26.01 27.58
N VAL A 344 -49.46 26.92 26.61
CA VAL A 344 -48.16 27.23 25.97
C VAL A 344 -47.18 27.80 27.00
N ALA A 345 -47.61 28.74 27.84
CA ALA A 345 -46.78 29.32 28.88
C ALA A 345 -46.32 28.26 29.90
N MET A 346 -47.19 27.35 30.33
CA MET A 346 -46.85 26.24 31.23
C MET A 346 -45.83 25.28 30.61
N VAL A 347 -46.02 24.86 29.34
CA VAL A 347 -45.06 23.98 28.64
C VAL A 347 -43.71 24.67 28.49
N MET A 348 -43.68 25.95 28.11
CA MET A 348 -42.44 26.73 27.96
C MET A 348 -41.73 26.94 29.29
N THR A 349 -42.47 27.17 30.37
CA THR A 349 -41.90 27.32 31.71
C THR A 349 -41.29 26.02 32.21
N TYR A 350 -42.00 24.90 32.02
CA TYR A 350 -41.46 23.57 32.32
C TYR A 350 -40.22 23.24 31.49
N LEU A 351 -40.23 23.61 30.21
CA LEU A 351 -39.08 23.46 29.33
C LEU A 351 -37.87 24.24 29.86
N ALA A 352 -38.06 25.50 30.23
CA ALA A 352 -36.98 26.34 30.78
C ALA A 352 -36.40 25.74 32.08
N LEU A 353 -37.26 25.27 32.98
CA LEU A 353 -36.82 24.66 34.24
C LEU A 353 -36.13 23.30 34.04
N THR A 354 -36.60 22.49 33.09
CA THR A 354 -35.98 21.19 32.76
C THR A 354 -34.60 21.40 32.13
N ASN A 355 -34.47 22.36 31.21
CA ASN A 355 -33.21 22.70 30.56
C ASN A 355 -32.15 23.25 31.54
N ASP A 356 -32.59 23.94 32.61
CA ASP A 356 -31.74 24.40 33.71
C ASP A 356 -31.38 23.29 34.72
N GLY A 357 -31.87 22.06 34.53
CA GLY A 357 -31.65 20.94 35.45
C GLY A 357 -32.37 21.07 36.81
N LYS A 358 -33.38 21.96 36.89
CA LYS A 358 -34.08 22.33 38.13
C LYS A 358 -35.36 21.52 38.38
N VAL A 359 -35.66 20.52 37.55
CA VAL A 359 -36.91 19.73 37.63
C VAL A 359 -36.56 18.26 37.81
N GLU A 360 -36.99 17.69 38.93
CA GLU A 360 -36.82 16.27 39.22
C GLU A 360 -37.95 15.45 38.55
N ALA A 361 -37.71 14.15 38.30
CA ALA A 361 -38.68 13.30 37.59
C ALA A 361 -40.04 13.20 38.32
N SER A 362 -40.07 13.40 39.64
CA SER A 362 -41.27 13.47 40.49
C SER A 362 -42.15 14.68 40.19
N ASP A 363 -41.55 15.82 39.81
CA ASP A 363 -42.27 17.08 39.59
C ASP A 363 -42.96 17.14 38.22
N ARG A 364 -42.58 16.22 37.32
CA ARG A 364 -43.18 16.07 35.99
C ARG A 364 -44.68 15.82 36.05
N ALA A 365 -45.15 15.05 37.03
CA ALA A 365 -46.57 14.77 37.19
C ALA A 365 -47.38 16.02 37.57
N LEU A 366 -46.78 16.93 38.34
CA LEU A 366 -47.39 18.18 38.80
C LEU A 366 -47.68 19.14 37.61
N VAL A 367 -46.78 19.18 36.63
CA VAL A 367 -46.91 20.04 35.45
C VAL A 367 -47.77 19.41 34.36
N LEU A 368 -47.68 18.08 34.18
CA LEU A 368 -48.47 17.39 33.16
C LEU A 368 -49.98 17.34 33.51
N ALA A 369 -50.35 17.28 34.79
CA ALA A 369 -51.75 17.19 35.20
C ALA A 369 -52.61 18.38 34.71
N PRO A 370 -52.20 19.66 34.87
CA PRO A 370 -52.89 20.80 34.29
C PRO A 370 -52.99 20.77 32.75
N LEU A 371 -51.97 20.25 32.06
CA LEU A 371 -51.93 20.20 30.59
C LEU A 371 -52.93 19.20 29.98
N PHE A 372 -53.28 18.14 30.71
CA PHE A 372 -54.26 17.13 30.27
C PHE A 372 -55.69 17.39 30.76
N ARG A 373 -55.93 18.45 31.53
CA ARG A 373 -57.28 18.82 31.96
C ARG A 373 -58.14 19.21 30.76
N THR A 374 -59.40 18.76 30.73
CA THR A 374 -60.38 19.21 29.74
C THR A 374 -60.66 20.70 29.91
N ALA A 375 -60.71 21.44 28.80
CA ALA A 375 -61.13 22.83 28.83
C ALA A 375 -62.62 22.88 29.21
N SER A 376 -62.96 23.69 30.21
CA SER A 376 -64.35 23.98 30.53
C SER A 376 -64.82 25.04 29.54
N ASP A 377 -65.47 24.63 28.44
CA ASP A 377 -66.24 25.61 27.69
C ASP A 377 -67.39 26.10 28.59
N GLY A 378 -67.65 27.41 28.58
CA GLY A 378 -68.74 27.99 29.37
C GLY A 378 -70.12 27.74 28.74
N ILE A 379 -70.20 26.86 27.72
CA ILE A 379 -71.40 26.65 26.89
C ILE A 379 -72.20 25.45 27.41
N VAL A 380 -71.54 24.40 27.92
CA VAL A 380 -72.22 23.13 28.26
C VAL A 380 -72.88 23.13 29.65
N LYS A 381 -72.74 24.19 30.46
CA LYS A 381 -73.12 24.11 31.88
C LYS A 381 -74.31 24.93 32.39
N ASP A 382 -74.99 25.79 31.62
CA ASP A 382 -76.17 26.48 32.18
C ASP A 382 -77.18 27.09 31.20
N ASP A 383 -78.46 26.96 31.58
CA ASP A 383 -79.70 27.57 31.08
C ASP A 383 -80.53 26.78 30.05
N GLY A 384 -81.22 25.74 30.51
CA GLY A 384 -82.62 25.59 30.12
C GLY A 384 -83.47 26.67 30.82
N PRO A 385 -84.62 27.10 30.29
CA PRO A 385 -85.43 28.14 30.94
C PRO A 385 -85.79 27.67 32.36
N ASP A 386 -85.47 28.51 33.36
CA ASP A 386 -85.85 28.32 34.75
C ASP A 386 -87.32 27.86 34.87
N ALA A 387 -87.55 26.93 35.81
CA ALA A 387 -88.80 26.26 36.15
C ALA A 387 -89.94 27.18 36.67
N SER A 388 -90.08 28.38 36.10
CA SER A 388 -91.10 29.38 36.40
C SER A 388 -92.43 29.10 35.69
N LEU A 389 -92.40 28.59 34.45
CA LEU A 389 -93.63 28.27 33.70
C LEU A 389 -94.39 27.09 34.31
N THR A 390 -93.68 26.08 34.82
CA THR A 390 -94.28 24.93 35.52
C THR A 390 -94.91 25.36 36.86
N GLY A 391 -94.30 26.32 37.57
CA GLY A 391 -94.84 26.87 38.81
C GLY A 391 -96.08 27.75 38.60
N VAL A 392 -96.15 28.51 37.50
CA VAL A 392 -97.32 29.32 37.15
C VAL A 392 -98.49 28.44 36.67
N VAL A 393 -98.22 27.39 35.89
CA VAL A 393 -99.25 26.43 35.45
C VAL A 393 -99.80 25.62 36.63
N ALA A 394 -98.93 25.19 37.57
CA ALA A 394 -99.36 24.52 38.80
C ALA A 394 -100.27 25.41 39.66
N LYS A 395 -99.98 26.71 39.77
CA LYS A 395 -100.78 27.65 40.57
C LYS A 395 -102.14 28.00 39.94
N ILE A 396 -102.27 27.90 38.62
CA ILE A 396 -103.54 28.08 37.89
C ILE A 396 -104.40 26.80 37.95
N LEU A 397 -103.77 25.62 37.95
CA LEU A 397 -104.46 24.33 38.14
C LEU A 397 -104.95 24.12 39.58
N ASP A 398 -104.26 24.67 40.58
CA ASP A 398 -104.61 24.56 42.00
C ASP A 398 -105.74 25.53 42.43
N LEU A 399 -106.16 26.46 41.57
CA LEU A 399 -107.26 27.40 41.82
C LEU A 399 -108.66 26.85 41.45
N LYS A 400 -108.79 25.56 41.16
CA LYS A 400 -110.10 24.91 40.98
C LYS A 400 -110.41 23.96 42.15
N PRO A 401 -110.97 24.45 43.27
CA PRO A 401 -111.51 23.58 44.29
C PRO A 401 -112.82 22.95 43.78
N GLY A 402 -112.91 21.63 43.86
CA GLY A 402 -114.17 20.93 43.65
C GLY A 402 -115.18 21.30 44.74
N ARG A 403 -116.16 22.12 44.37
CA ARG A 403 -117.60 21.83 44.49
C ARG A 403 -118.40 22.84 43.69
#